data_AF-A0A352S3G2-F1
#
_entry.id   AF-A0A352S3G2-F1
#
_cell.length_a   1.000
_cell.length_b   1.000
_cell.length_c   1.000
_cell.angle_alpha   90.00
_cell.angle_beta   90.00
_cell.angle_gamma   90.00
#
_symmetry.space_group_name_H-M   'P 1'
#
loop_
_entity.id
_entity.type
_entity.pdbx_description
1 polymer ?
#
loop_
_entity_poly.entity_id
_entity_poly.type
_entity_poly.pdbx_seq_one_letter_code
_entity_poly.pdbx_strand_id
1 'polypeptide(L)'
;MTTDTSQPRATILYVDDEEMACKYFARAAGSEHEVLSATGADEAIAILREHQAKISVLVTDYRMPGRDGGDLLRQVALEYPQIVRILVTAYADKDMLLETVNSGEVFKILEKPITVTDVREVLRLAGERYRERAVRQQRLMAIDETLAFLAHELNTPLAAIANFARGIEARVAGEYNQQRNAEIGRAAGAMHD
;
A
#
# COMPACT_ATOMS: atom_id res chain seq x y z
N MET A 1 -19.75 16.32 32.69
CA MET A 1 -18.84 15.19 32.50
C MET A 1 -19.21 14.51 31.20
N THR A 2 -18.55 14.87 30.11
CA THR A 2 -18.44 14.06 28.89
C THR A 2 -17.10 14.42 28.28
N THR A 3 -16.29 13.39 28.10
CA THR A 3 -14.90 13.41 27.71
C THR A 3 -14.74 14.00 26.30
N ASP A 4 -14.08 15.15 26.22
CA ASP A 4 -13.41 15.61 25.01
C ASP A 4 -12.27 14.62 24.71
N THR A 5 -12.59 13.56 23.97
CA THR A 5 -11.59 12.71 23.33
C THR A 5 -11.59 13.14 21.88
N SER A 6 -10.90 14.24 21.58
CA SER A 6 -10.74 14.74 20.22
C SER A 6 -10.00 13.71 19.38
N GLN A 7 -10.76 12.80 18.76
CA GLN A 7 -10.20 11.94 17.72
C GLN A 7 -9.67 12.88 16.61
N PRO A 8 -8.45 12.63 16.10
CA PRO A 8 -7.86 13.48 15.07
C PRO A 8 -8.81 13.58 13.86
N ARG A 9 -9.04 14.81 13.39
CA ARG A 9 -9.95 15.08 12.28
C ARG A 9 -9.44 14.40 11.03
N ALA A 10 -10.19 13.43 10.52
CA ALA A 10 -9.95 12.84 9.21
C ALA A 10 -10.17 13.89 8.10
N THR A 11 -9.31 13.90 7.08
CA THR A 11 -9.53 14.64 5.83
C THR A 11 -10.24 13.73 4.84
N ILE A 12 -11.40 14.18 4.37
CA ILE A 12 -12.32 13.45 3.51
C ILE A 12 -12.33 14.13 2.13
N LEU A 13 -12.19 13.34 1.08
CA LEU A 13 -12.48 13.80 -0.28
C LEU A 13 -13.88 13.31 -0.66
N TYR A 14 -14.81 14.24 -0.87
CA TYR A 14 -16.16 13.97 -1.34
C TYR A 14 -16.27 14.31 -2.83
N VAL A 15 -16.86 13.42 -3.63
CA VAL A 15 -16.98 13.56 -5.08
C VAL A 15 -18.41 13.30 -5.51
N ASP A 16 -19.04 14.30 -6.11
CA ASP A 16 -20.42 14.24 -6.62
C ASP A 16 -20.58 15.35 -7.66
N ASP A 17 -21.16 15.05 -8.83
CA ASP A 17 -21.31 16.01 -9.92
C ASP A 17 -22.30 17.14 -9.59
N GLU A 18 -23.14 16.95 -8.57
CA GLU A 18 -23.99 18.00 -8.05
C GLU A 18 -23.26 18.85 -7.00
N GLU A 19 -22.94 20.11 -7.34
CA GLU A 19 -22.35 21.07 -6.38
C GLU A 19 -23.13 21.19 -5.06
N MET A 20 -24.46 21.09 -5.13
CA MET A 20 -25.31 21.17 -3.95
C MET A 20 -25.09 19.97 -3.03
N ALA A 21 -24.96 18.76 -3.58
CA ALA A 21 -24.64 17.57 -2.80
C ALA A 21 -23.28 17.73 -2.10
N CYS A 22 -22.25 18.22 -2.80
CA CYS A 22 -20.96 18.57 -2.21
C CYS A 22 -21.10 19.54 -1.02
N LYS A 23 -21.87 20.63 -1.19
CA LYS A 23 -22.10 21.63 -0.14
C LYS A 23 -22.85 21.04 1.06
N TYR A 24 -23.86 20.20 0.83
CA TYR A 24 -24.60 19.53 1.91
C TYR A 24 -23.72 18.56 2.67
N PHE A 25 -22.93 17.74 1.97
CA PHE A 25 -22.02 16.80 2.59
C PHE A 25 -20.95 17.52 3.42
N ALA A 26 -20.32 18.56 2.86
CA ALA A 26 -19.33 19.37 3.58
C ALA A 26 -19.90 20.00 4.84
N ARG A 27 -21.16 20.45 4.83
CA ARG A 27 -21.85 20.95 6.03
C ARG A 27 -22.12 19.85 7.05
N ALA A 28 -22.53 18.66 6.60
CA ALA A 28 -22.85 17.54 7.47
C ALA A 28 -21.60 16.95 8.18
N ALA A 29 -20.48 16.85 7.46
CA ALA A 29 -19.23 16.27 7.98
C ALA A 29 -18.25 17.32 8.56
N GLY A 30 -18.36 18.58 8.16
CA GLY A 30 -17.37 19.63 8.44
C GLY A 30 -17.24 20.03 9.92
N SER A 31 -18.17 19.64 10.79
CA SER A 31 -18.01 19.85 12.24
C SER A 31 -16.93 18.96 12.86
N GLU A 32 -16.72 17.77 12.31
CA GLU A 32 -15.83 16.73 12.85
C GLU A 32 -14.63 16.45 11.95
N HIS A 33 -14.73 16.80 10.66
CA HIS A 33 -13.75 16.46 9.63
C HIS A 33 -13.33 17.67 8.81
N GLU A 34 -12.21 17.55 8.11
CA GLU A 34 -11.86 18.44 6.99
C GLU A 34 -12.43 17.82 5.72
N VAL A 35 -13.11 18.61 4.89
CA VAL A 35 -13.75 18.12 3.67
C VAL A 35 -13.19 18.86 2.46
N LEU A 36 -12.57 18.11 1.57
CA LEU A 36 -12.24 18.51 0.21
C LEU A 36 -13.38 18.01 -0.69
N SER A 37 -13.75 18.78 -1.70
CA SER A 37 -14.85 18.44 -2.60
C SER A 37 -14.39 18.52 -4.04
N ALA A 38 -14.93 17.62 -4.88
CA ALA A 38 -14.74 17.62 -6.32
C ALA A 38 -16.08 17.34 -7.00
N THR A 39 -16.28 17.91 -8.18
CA THR A 39 -17.48 17.75 -9.02
C THR A 39 -17.34 16.68 -10.10
N GLY A 40 -16.27 15.90 -10.04
CA GLY A 40 -16.02 14.80 -10.95
C GLY A 40 -14.72 14.07 -10.66
N ALA A 41 -14.53 12.92 -11.30
CA ALA A 41 -13.39 12.04 -11.04
C ALA A 41 -12.03 12.68 -11.36
N ASP A 42 -11.93 13.48 -12.44
CA ASP A 42 -10.66 14.09 -12.84
C ASP A 42 -10.18 15.16 -11.85
N GLU A 43 -11.11 15.99 -11.37
CA GLU A 43 -10.85 16.95 -10.29
C GLU A 43 -10.46 16.22 -9.00
N ALA A 44 -11.17 15.14 -8.65
CA ALA A 44 -10.84 14.32 -7.49
C ALA A 44 -9.42 13.74 -7.57
N ILE A 45 -8.99 13.27 -8.75
CA ILE A 45 -7.63 12.76 -8.97
C ILE A 45 -6.59 13.87 -8.85
N ALA A 46 -6.87 15.08 -9.34
CA ALA A 46 -5.98 16.22 -9.16
C ALA A 46 -5.78 16.55 -7.67
N ILE A 47 -6.88 16.61 -6.90
CA ILE A 47 -6.86 16.82 -5.46
C ILE A 47 -6.11 15.68 -4.74
N LEU A 48 -6.31 14.43 -5.14
CA LEU A 48 -5.58 13.28 -4.59
C LEU A 48 -4.08 13.41 -4.80
N ARG A 49 -3.63 13.80 -6.01
CA ARG A 49 -2.20 13.98 -6.29
C ARG A 49 -1.57 15.07 -5.42
N GLU A 50 -2.29 16.15 -5.17
CA GLU A 50 -1.82 17.26 -4.35
C GLU A 50 -1.84 16.94 -2.85
N HIS A 51 -2.86 16.22 -2.38
CA HIS A 51 -3.15 16.05 -0.95
C HIS A 51 -3.12 14.60 -0.44
N GLN A 52 -2.54 13.66 -1.20
CA GLN A 52 -2.50 12.21 -0.89
C GLN A 52 -2.05 11.87 0.54
N ALA A 53 -1.15 12.65 1.14
CA ALA A 53 -0.62 12.39 2.47
C ALA A 53 -1.62 12.71 3.60
N LYS A 54 -2.66 13.50 3.30
CA LYS A 54 -3.67 13.95 4.27
C LYS A 54 -4.99 13.23 4.11
N ILE A 55 -5.39 12.93 2.87
CA ILE A 55 -6.69 12.31 2.58
C ILE A 55 -6.71 10.88 3.14
N SER A 56 -7.68 10.64 4.00
CA SER A 56 -7.86 9.35 4.69
C SER A 56 -9.05 8.56 4.14
N VAL A 57 -10.05 9.27 3.63
CA VAL A 57 -11.29 8.69 3.14
C VAL A 57 -11.70 9.36 1.82
N LEU A 58 -12.06 8.54 0.84
CA LEU A 58 -12.76 8.94 -0.38
C LEU A 58 -14.23 8.56 -0.24
N VAL A 59 -15.12 9.48 -0.55
CA VAL A 59 -16.56 9.25 -0.69
C VAL A 59 -16.94 9.72 -2.09
N THR A 60 -17.53 8.86 -2.91
CA THR A 60 -17.89 9.22 -4.30
C THR A 60 -19.28 8.73 -4.65
N ASP A 61 -20.01 9.51 -5.47
CA ASP A 61 -21.15 8.98 -6.21
C ASP A 61 -20.66 7.94 -7.24
N TYR A 62 -21.49 6.96 -7.56
CA TYR A 62 -21.24 6.01 -8.64
C TYR A 62 -21.43 6.64 -10.01
N ARG A 63 -22.53 7.37 -10.20
CA ARG A 63 -22.92 7.92 -11.51
C ARG A 63 -22.50 9.38 -11.57
N MET A 64 -21.49 9.67 -12.38
CA MET A 64 -21.07 11.04 -12.70
C MET A 64 -20.86 11.16 -14.22
N PRO A 65 -21.08 12.33 -14.83
CA PRO A 65 -20.78 12.57 -16.23
C PRO A 65 -19.30 12.34 -16.55
N GLY A 66 -19.03 11.70 -17.69
CA GLY A 66 -17.66 11.40 -18.12
C GLY A 66 -17.14 10.13 -17.45
N ARG A 67 -16.17 10.28 -16.54
CA ARG A 67 -15.57 9.16 -15.82
C ARG A 67 -16.39 8.86 -14.56
N ASP A 68 -16.92 7.64 -14.49
CA ASP A 68 -17.80 7.24 -13.41
C ASP A 68 -17.05 6.97 -12.09
N GLY A 69 -17.80 6.89 -10.98
CA GLY A 69 -17.25 6.65 -9.66
C GLY A 69 -16.58 5.28 -9.53
N GLY A 70 -16.99 4.29 -10.32
CA GLY A 70 -16.36 2.97 -10.34
C GLY A 70 -14.91 3.04 -10.84
N ASP A 71 -14.66 3.78 -11.91
CA ASP A 71 -13.29 3.99 -12.41
C ASP A 71 -12.41 4.77 -11.43
N LEU A 72 -12.99 5.73 -10.71
CA LEU A 72 -12.28 6.45 -9.64
C LEU A 72 -11.92 5.50 -8.50
N LEU A 73 -12.87 4.68 -8.05
CA LEU A 73 -12.67 3.70 -6.98
C LEU A 73 -11.58 2.69 -7.34
N ARG A 74 -11.59 2.16 -8.56
CA ARG A 74 -10.53 1.29 -9.12
C ARG A 74 -9.17 1.94 -9.06
N GLN A 75 -9.06 3.17 -9.56
CA GLN A 75 -7.78 3.87 -9.58
C GLN A 75 -7.27 4.15 -8.17
N VAL A 76 -8.14 4.60 -7.26
CA VAL A 76 -7.75 4.85 -5.87
C VAL A 76 -7.41 3.56 -5.14
N ALA A 77 -8.04 2.44 -5.48
CA ALA A 77 -7.67 1.13 -4.96
C ALA A 77 -6.25 0.71 -5.34
N LEU A 78 -5.82 1.04 -6.56
CA LEU A 78 -4.49 0.71 -7.07
C LEU A 78 -3.42 1.70 -6.59
N GLU A 79 -3.66 3.00 -6.73
CA GLU A 79 -2.65 4.06 -6.50
C GLU A 79 -2.59 4.52 -5.04
N TYR A 80 -3.71 4.46 -4.31
CA TYR A 80 -3.81 4.95 -2.93
C TYR A 80 -4.47 3.90 -2.02
N PRO A 81 -3.87 2.69 -1.89
CA PRO A 81 -4.48 1.55 -1.20
C PRO A 81 -4.79 1.82 0.29
N GLN A 82 -4.10 2.78 0.91
CA GLN A 82 -4.35 3.21 2.29
C GLN A 82 -5.69 3.93 2.44
N ILE A 83 -6.14 4.67 1.43
CA ILE A 83 -7.38 5.46 1.49
C ILE A 83 -8.58 4.53 1.61
N VAL A 84 -9.44 4.82 2.59
CA VAL A 84 -10.70 4.09 2.77
C VAL A 84 -11.73 4.66 1.81
N ARG A 85 -12.41 3.78 1.06
CA ARG A 85 -13.25 4.19 -0.06
C ARG A 85 -14.71 3.86 0.26
N ILE A 86 -15.59 4.83 0.12
CA ILE A 86 -17.03 4.71 0.37
C ILE A 86 -17.75 5.07 -0.92
N LEU A 87 -18.70 4.24 -1.31
CA LEU A 87 -19.58 4.52 -2.44
C LEU A 87 -20.90 5.10 -1.94
N VAL A 88 -21.38 6.14 -2.59
CA VAL A 88 -22.73 6.66 -2.45
C VAL A 88 -23.48 6.36 -3.74
N THR A 89 -24.73 5.89 -3.68
CA THR A 89 -25.52 5.65 -4.90
C THR A 89 -27.01 5.82 -4.63
N ALA A 90 -27.75 6.35 -5.61
CA ALA A 90 -29.22 6.33 -5.64
C ALA A 90 -29.80 5.03 -6.21
N TYR A 91 -28.96 4.18 -6.80
CA TYR A 91 -29.37 2.98 -7.54
C TYR A 91 -28.72 1.73 -6.93
N ALA A 92 -29.54 0.88 -6.31
CA ALA A 92 -29.15 -0.40 -5.76
C ALA A 92 -29.22 -1.51 -6.81
N ASP A 93 -28.55 -1.33 -7.96
CA ASP A 93 -28.38 -2.45 -8.89
C ASP A 93 -27.48 -3.49 -8.21
N LYS A 94 -28.09 -4.60 -7.79
CA LYS A 94 -27.44 -5.63 -6.98
C LYS A 94 -26.20 -6.20 -7.66
N ASP A 95 -26.21 -6.32 -8.99
CA ASP A 95 -25.12 -6.91 -9.74
C ASP A 95 -23.89 -5.97 -9.73
N MET A 96 -24.12 -4.68 -9.87
CA MET A 96 -23.10 -3.62 -9.77
C MET A 96 -22.51 -3.51 -8.35
N LEU A 97 -23.37 -3.65 -7.33
CA LEU A 97 -22.95 -3.68 -5.92
C LEU A 97 -22.09 -4.91 -5.63
N LEU A 98 -22.46 -6.08 -6.16
CA LEU A 98 -21.70 -7.32 -6.00
C LEU A 98 -20.31 -7.22 -6.61
N GLU A 99 -20.18 -6.67 -7.82
CA GLU A 99 -18.90 -6.50 -8.47
C GLU A 99 -17.97 -5.56 -7.67
N THR A 100 -18.51 -4.43 -7.21
CA THR A 100 -17.77 -3.41 -6.46
C THR A 100 -17.33 -3.90 -5.06
N VAL A 101 -18.13 -4.76 -4.43
CA VAL A 101 -17.75 -5.39 -3.14
C VAL A 101 -16.71 -6.49 -3.37
N ASN A 102 -16.92 -7.35 -4.37
CA ASN A 102 -16.04 -8.49 -4.65
C ASN A 102 -14.65 -8.06 -5.14
N SER A 103 -14.52 -6.90 -5.78
CA SER A 103 -13.23 -6.32 -6.16
C SER A 103 -12.42 -5.79 -4.97
N GLY A 104 -13.02 -5.67 -3.78
CA GLY A 104 -12.38 -5.09 -2.59
C GLY A 104 -12.12 -3.58 -2.70
N GLU A 105 -12.72 -2.95 -3.70
CA GLU A 105 -12.53 -1.53 -4.01
C GLU A 105 -13.30 -0.62 -3.06
N VAL A 106 -14.31 -1.13 -2.35
CA VAL A 106 -15.15 -0.31 -1.45
C VAL A 106 -15.23 -0.90 -0.05
N PHE A 107 -15.14 -0.03 0.96
CA PHE A 107 -15.30 -0.36 2.38
C PHE A 107 -16.77 -0.40 2.81
N LYS A 108 -17.57 0.58 2.38
CA LYS A 108 -19.01 0.65 2.67
C LYS A 108 -19.75 1.35 1.55
N ILE A 109 -21.01 0.98 1.37
CA ILE A 109 -21.93 1.59 0.41
C ILE A 109 -23.03 2.30 1.20
N LEU A 110 -23.35 3.53 0.81
CA LEU A 110 -24.45 4.33 1.33
C LEU A 110 -25.49 4.51 0.23
N GLU A 111 -26.73 4.16 0.55
CA GLU A 111 -27.86 4.36 -0.34
C GLU A 111 -28.44 5.76 -0.11
N LYS A 112 -28.63 6.55 -1.18
CA LYS A 112 -29.32 7.84 -1.10
C LYS A 112 -30.82 7.58 -0.80
N PRO A 113 -31.47 8.35 0.09
CA PRO A 113 -30.98 9.57 0.74
C PRO A 113 -30.13 9.29 1.99
N ILE A 114 -28.99 10.00 2.09
CA ILE A 114 -28.06 9.85 3.22
C ILE A 114 -28.42 10.84 4.33
N THR A 115 -28.54 10.36 5.56
CA THR A 115 -28.74 11.25 6.72
C THR A 115 -27.40 11.70 7.32
N VAL A 116 -27.42 12.78 8.09
CA VAL A 116 -26.23 13.25 8.83
C VAL A 116 -25.71 12.18 9.79
N THR A 117 -26.60 11.39 10.38
CA THR A 117 -26.24 10.28 11.26
C THR A 117 -25.48 9.19 10.51
N ASP A 118 -25.95 8.83 9.30
CA ASP A 118 -25.28 7.83 8.46
C ASP A 118 -23.87 8.28 8.08
N VAL A 119 -23.71 9.55 7.68
CA VAL A 119 -22.41 10.16 7.35
C VAL A 119 -21.47 10.13 8.56
N ARG A 120 -21.94 10.55 9.74
CA ARG A 120 -21.11 10.53 10.95
C ARG A 120 -20.64 9.13 11.30
N GLU A 121 -21.56 8.16 11.29
CA GLU A 121 -21.25 6.79 11.68
C GLU A 121 -20.25 6.15 10.70
N VAL A 122 -20.49 6.29 9.40
CA VAL A 122 -19.60 5.69 8.40
C VAL A 122 -18.22 6.36 8.37
N LEU A 123 -18.14 7.69 8.54
CA LEU A 123 -16.85 8.38 8.57
C LEU A 123 -16.04 8.02 9.82
N ARG A 124 -16.70 7.83 10.96
CA ARG A 124 -16.04 7.33 12.18
C ARG A 124 -15.42 5.95 11.93
N LEU A 125 -16.19 5.01 11.40
CA LEU A 125 -15.73 3.66 11.08
C LEU A 125 -14.61 3.67 10.02
N ALA A 126 -14.73 4.53 9.01
CA ALA A 126 -13.72 4.68 7.96
C ALA A 126 -12.41 5.26 8.52
N GLY A 127 -12.47 6.23 9.43
CA GLY A 127 -11.29 6.79 10.09
C GLY A 127 -10.59 5.77 11.01
N GLU A 128 -11.34 4.89 11.68
CA GLU A 128 -10.79 3.74 12.41
C GLU A 128 -10.07 2.78 11.46
N ARG A 129 -10.74 2.40 10.35
CA ARG A 129 -10.18 1.51 9.34
C ARG A 129 -8.91 2.06 8.69
N TYR A 130 -8.86 3.36 8.43
CA TYR A 130 -7.68 4.03 7.89
C TYR A 130 -6.49 3.92 8.85
N ARG A 131 -6.71 4.18 10.15
CA ARG A 131 -5.67 4.06 11.18
C ARG A 131 -5.14 2.64 11.30
N GLU A 132 -6.02 1.64 11.25
CA GLU A 132 -5.61 0.23 11.24
C GLU A 132 -4.70 -0.10 10.05
N ARG A 133 -5.06 0.38 8.85
CA ARG A 133 -4.25 0.21 7.64
C ARG A 133 -2.89 0.88 7.77
N ALA A 134 -2.85 2.11 8.26
CA ALA A 134 -1.61 2.86 8.48
C ALA A 134 -0.68 2.13 9.47
N VAL A 135 -1.20 1.67 10.61
CA VAL A 135 -0.42 0.90 11.60
C VAL A 135 0.07 -0.42 11.01
N ARG A 136 -0.78 -1.13 10.25
CA ARG A 136 -0.39 -2.39 9.60
C ARG A 136 0.73 -2.16 8.58
N GLN A 137 0.63 -1.12 7.77
CA GLN A 137 1.63 -0.77 6.76
C GLN A 137 2.96 -0.38 7.42
N GLN A 138 2.93 0.41 8.48
CA GLN A 138 4.13 0.76 9.25
C GLN A 138 4.81 -0.48 9.85
N ARG A 139 4.02 -1.46 10.35
CA ARG A 139 4.57 -2.73 10.85
C ARG A 139 5.22 -3.55 9.74
N LEU A 140 4.61 -3.63 8.56
CA LEU A 140 5.19 -4.35 7.42
C LEU A 140 6.51 -3.71 6.97
N MET A 141 6.56 -2.38 6.87
CA MET A 141 7.80 -1.66 6.54
C MET A 141 8.92 -1.91 7.55
N ALA A 142 8.61 -1.91 8.85
CA ALA A 142 9.60 -2.21 9.89
C ALA A 142 10.12 -3.65 9.81
N ILE A 143 9.27 -4.61 9.44
CA ILE A 143 9.68 -6.00 9.21
C ILE A 143 10.60 -6.08 7.99
N ASP A 144 10.25 -5.44 6.87
CA ASP A 144 11.09 -5.44 5.66
C ASP A 144 12.47 -4.83 5.92
N GLU A 145 12.54 -3.73 6.66
CA GLU A 145 13.80 -3.09 7.07
C GLU A 145 14.64 -4.04 7.95
N THR A 146 14.00 -4.72 8.91
CA THR A 146 14.66 -5.70 9.78
C THR A 146 15.20 -6.88 8.97
N LEU A 147 14.43 -7.39 8.00
CA LEU A 147 14.86 -8.50 7.14
C LEU A 147 16.03 -8.09 6.25
N ALA A 148 16.00 -6.88 5.68
CA ALA A 148 17.08 -6.36 4.86
C ALA A 148 18.37 -6.22 5.68
N PHE A 149 18.28 -5.70 6.91
CA PHE A 149 19.40 -5.61 7.84
C PHE A 149 19.99 -6.99 8.18
N LEU A 150 19.16 -7.94 8.60
CA LEU A 150 19.60 -9.29 8.94
C LEU A 150 20.26 -10.01 7.75
N ALA A 151 19.73 -9.82 6.54
CA ALA A 151 20.32 -10.37 5.33
C ALA A 151 21.73 -9.83 5.08
N HIS A 152 21.94 -8.51 5.27
CA HIS A 152 23.27 -7.91 5.12
C HIS A 152 24.27 -8.44 6.14
N GLU A 153 23.87 -8.47 7.42
CA GLU A 153 24.73 -8.90 8.53
C GLU A 153 25.11 -10.39 8.47
N LEU A 154 24.29 -11.23 7.84
CA LEU A 154 24.61 -12.64 7.61
C LEU A 154 25.50 -12.86 6.39
N ASN A 155 25.28 -12.09 5.31
CA ASN A 155 26.05 -12.24 4.08
C ASN A 155 27.53 -11.90 4.28
N THR A 156 27.86 -10.91 5.12
CA THR A 156 29.26 -10.51 5.39
C THR A 156 30.11 -11.65 6.00
N PRO A 157 29.76 -12.25 7.15
CA PRO A 157 30.52 -13.36 7.71
C PRO A 157 30.47 -14.60 6.81
N LEU A 158 29.35 -14.89 6.14
CA LEU A 158 29.27 -16.01 5.19
C LEU A 158 30.20 -15.83 3.99
N ALA A 159 30.31 -14.61 3.45
CA ALA A 159 31.25 -14.30 2.38
C ALA A 159 32.70 -14.48 2.84
N ALA A 160 33.03 -14.09 4.07
CA ALA A 160 34.34 -14.34 4.64
C ALA A 160 34.63 -15.84 4.77
N ILE A 161 33.71 -16.63 5.33
CA ILE A 161 33.82 -18.09 5.45
C ILE A 161 33.98 -18.73 4.07
N ALA A 162 33.17 -18.35 3.09
CA ALA A 162 33.24 -18.87 1.72
C ALA A 162 34.59 -18.53 1.04
N ASN A 163 35.12 -17.32 1.27
CA ASN A 163 36.44 -16.94 0.77
C ASN A 163 37.56 -17.77 1.39
N PHE A 164 37.52 -18.01 2.71
CA PHE A 164 38.49 -18.89 3.37
C PHE A 164 38.40 -20.32 2.85
N ALA A 165 37.20 -20.87 2.71
CA ALA A 165 36.98 -22.23 2.20
C ALA A 165 37.57 -22.39 0.79
N ARG A 166 37.28 -21.46 -0.12
CA ARG A 166 37.87 -21.43 -1.48
C ARG A 166 39.40 -21.33 -1.46
N GLY A 167 39.95 -20.56 -0.52
CA GLY A 167 41.40 -20.45 -0.34
C GLY A 167 42.06 -21.77 0.07
N ILE A 168 41.42 -22.54 0.96
CA ILE A 168 41.90 -23.87 1.36
C ILE A 168 41.83 -24.84 0.18
N GLU A 169 40.71 -24.88 -0.56
CA GLU A 169 40.56 -25.72 -1.76
C GLU A 169 41.64 -25.43 -2.80
N ALA A 170 41.93 -24.16 -3.08
CA ALA A 170 42.95 -23.75 -4.04
C ALA A 170 44.36 -24.19 -3.62
N ARG A 171 44.68 -24.13 -2.32
CA ARG A 171 45.97 -24.61 -1.79
C ARG A 171 46.12 -26.12 -1.93
N VAL A 172 45.09 -26.88 -1.55
CA VAL A 172 45.09 -28.35 -1.64
C VAL A 172 45.24 -28.78 -3.11
N ALA A 173 44.54 -28.13 -4.04
CA ALA A 173 44.67 -28.41 -5.47
C ALA A 173 46.06 -28.04 -6.03
N GLY A 174 46.65 -26.94 -5.55
CA GLY A 174 47.99 -26.50 -5.94
C GLY A 174 49.11 -27.45 -5.49
N GLU A 175 49.08 -27.88 -4.22
CA GLU A 175 50.03 -28.84 -3.65
C GLU A 175 49.97 -30.19 -4.38
N TYR A 176 48.76 -30.66 -4.71
CA TYR A 176 48.56 -31.91 -5.44
C TYR A 176 49.13 -31.85 -6.87
N ASN A 177 48.88 -30.75 -7.60
CA ASN A 177 49.40 -30.57 -8.96
C ASN A 177 50.93 -30.43 -8.98
N GLN A 178 51.53 -29.76 -8.00
CA GLN A 178 53.00 -29.67 -7.89
C GLN A 178 53.63 -31.04 -7.62
N GLN A 179 53.05 -31.84 -6.73
CA GLN A 179 53.54 -33.21 -6.47
C GLN A 179 53.44 -34.10 -7.71
N ARG A 180 52.30 -34.07 -8.42
CA ARG A 180 52.12 -34.83 -9.67
C ARG A 180 53.12 -34.43 -10.76
N ASN A 181 53.34 -33.14 -10.96
CA ASN A 181 54.30 -32.67 -11.96
C ASN A 181 55.75 -33.01 -11.58
N ALA A 182 56.10 -32.97 -10.29
CA ALA A 182 57.42 -33.37 -9.82
C ALA A 182 57.67 -34.88 -9.93
N GLU A 183 56.63 -35.71 -9.76
CA GLU A 183 56.71 -37.17 -10.02
C GLU A 183 56.86 -37.48 -11.52
N ILE A 184 56.06 -36.84 -12.38
CA ILE A 184 56.17 -37.00 -13.84
C ILE A 184 57.54 -36.54 -14.33
N GLY A 185 58.05 -35.39 -13.83
CA GLY A 185 59.37 -34.89 -14.19
C GLY A 185 60.51 -35.83 -13.78
N ARG A 186 60.43 -36.42 -12.57
CA ARG A 186 61.40 -37.42 -12.11
C ARG A 186 61.33 -38.71 -12.93
N ALA A 187 60.14 -39.18 -13.26
CA ALA A 187 59.96 -40.36 -14.10
C ALA A 187 60.48 -40.13 -15.53
N ALA A 188 60.27 -38.95 -16.10
CA ALA A 188 60.77 -38.60 -17.43
C ALA A 188 62.30 -38.45 -17.46
N GLY A 189 62.91 -37.90 -16.41
CA GLY A 189 64.37 -37.79 -16.29
C GLY A 189 65.07 -39.14 -16.18
N ALA A 190 64.47 -40.11 -15.48
CA ALA A 190 65.02 -41.46 -15.31
C ALA A 190 64.89 -42.35 -16.58
N MET A 191 64.21 -41.91 -17.63
CA MET A 191 64.09 -42.63 -18.90
C MET A 191 65.06 -42.13 -19.99
N HIS A 192 65.82 -41.06 -19.73
CA HIS A 192 66.78 -40.48 -20.69
C HIS A 192 68.25 -40.73 -20.33
N ASP A 193 68.53 -41.38 -19.20
CA ASP A 193 69.84 -41.94 -18.80
C ASP A 193 69.87 -43.45 -19.09
#